data_AF-A0A1H3D2V1-F1
#
_entry.id   AF-A0A1H3D2V1-F1
#
_cell.length_a   1.000
_cell.length_b   1.000
_cell.length_c   1.000
_cell.angle_alpha   90.00
_cell.angle_beta   90.00
_cell.angle_gamma   90.00
#
_symmetry.space_group_name_H-M   'P 1'
#
loop_
_entity.id
_entity.type
_entity.pdbx_description
1 polymer ?
#
loop_
_entity_poly.entity_id
_entity_poly.type
_entity_poly.pdbx_seq_one_letter_code
_entity_poly.pdbx_strand_id
1 'polypeptide(L)'
;MTTLIAIILIFAFSMLFTAALRASGTGPSTYPQKRPILGGSDPETHAWQRFHVRYYTMTLLFVAFEMEMMFMYPWAVVFVEEGPKALAEMGMFLVILSVGIVYGWREGIFRWE
;
A
#
# COMPACT_ATOMS: atom_id res chain seq x y z
N MET A 1 -21.55 -31.22 -15.60
CA MET A 1 -21.42 -32.32 -14.61
C MET A 1 -19.96 -32.53 -14.19
N THR A 2 -19.03 -32.69 -15.15
CA THR A 2 -17.59 -32.82 -14.88
C THR A 2 -16.96 -31.60 -14.19
N THR A 3 -17.33 -30.38 -14.58
CA THR A 3 -16.86 -29.13 -13.95
C THR A 3 -17.28 -29.00 -12.49
N LEU A 4 -18.51 -29.43 -12.16
CA LEU A 4 -19.04 -29.40 -10.80
C LEU A 4 -18.34 -30.42 -9.89
N ILE A 5 -18.03 -31.60 -10.42
CA ILE A 5 -17.24 -32.63 -9.71
C ILE A 5 -15.81 -32.12 -9.45
N ALA A 6 -15.18 -31.46 -10.43
CA ALA A 6 -13.84 -30.90 -10.28
C ALA A 6 -13.77 -29.85 -9.15
N ILE A 7 -14.78 -28.96 -9.06
CA ILE A 7 -14.83 -27.93 -8.01
C ILE A 7 -14.98 -28.57 -6.62
N ILE A 8 -15.84 -29.58 -6.48
CA ILE A 8 -16.03 -30.28 -5.20
C ILE A 8 -14.74 -31.00 -4.76
N LEU A 9 -14.02 -31.63 -5.69
CA LEU A 9 -12.77 -32.31 -5.40
C LEU A 9 -11.66 -31.34 -4.99
N ILE A 10 -11.54 -30.19 -5.68
CA ILE A 10 -10.57 -29.14 -5.33
C ILE A 10 -10.88 -28.59 -3.93
N PHE A 11 -12.16 -28.34 -3.63
CA PHE A 11 -12.56 -27.84 -2.32
C PHE A 11 -12.28 -28.86 -1.22
N ALA A 12 -12.67 -30.12 -1.41
CA ALA A 12 -12.41 -31.22 -0.48
C ALA A 12 -10.90 -31.43 -0.25
N PHE A 13 -10.11 -31.36 -1.32
CA PHE A 13 -8.66 -31.46 -1.23
C PHE A 13 -8.05 -30.28 -0.48
N SER A 14 -8.49 -29.04 -0.74
CA SER A 14 -8.00 -27.84 -0.03
C SER A 14 -8.32 -27.90 1.47
N MET A 15 -9.50 -28.43 1.82
CA MET A 15 -9.95 -28.58 3.20
C MET A 15 -9.16 -29.68 3.92
N LEU A 16 -8.94 -30.82 3.26
CA LEU A 16 -8.08 -31.90 3.77
C LEU A 16 -6.62 -31.45 3.91
N PHE A 17 -6.10 -30.72 2.94
CA PHE A 17 -4.72 -30.24 2.93
C PHE A 17 -4.48 -29.25 4.09
N THR A 18 -5.39 -28.30 4.30
CA THR A 18 -5.29 -27.37 5.44
C THR A 18 -5.48 -28.06 6.79
N ALA A 19 -6.35 -29.07 6.89
CA ALA A 19 -6.50 -29.89 8.09
C ALA A 19 -5.22 -30.70 8.39
N ALA A 20 -4.62 -31.30 7.36
CA ALA A 20 -3.36 -32.04 7.47
C ALA A 20 -2.21 -31.13 7.92
N LEU A 21 -2.09 -29.91 7.36
CA LEU A 21 -1.07 -28.93 7.76
C LEU A 21 -1.23 -28.49 9.23
N ARG A 22 -2.47 -28.32 9.70
CA ARG A 22 -2.74 -28.01 11.11
C ARG A 22 -2.44 -29.19 12.02
N ALA A 23 -2.74 -30.42 11.59
CA ALA A 23 -2.44 -31.64 12.33
C ALA A 23 -0.93 -31.94 12.40
N SER A 24 -0.17 -31.55 11.37
CA SER A 24 1.30 -31.62 11.36
C SER A 24 1.97 -30.48 12.15
N GLY A 25 1.19 -29.60 12.78
CA GLY A 25 1.70 -28.47 13.53
C GLY A 25 2.65 -28.91 14.66
N THR A 26 3.74 -28.17 14.81
CA THR A 26 4.60 -28.23 16.00
C THR A 26 3.75 -28.00 17.25
N GLY A 27 4.06 -28.70 18.34
CA GLY A 27 3.32 -28.67 19.61
C GLY A 27 3.00 -27.26 20.15
N PRO A 28 2.17 -27.16 21.19
CA PRO A 28 1.62 -25.89 21.65
C PRO A 28 2.74 -24.86 21.84
N SER A 29 2.56 -23.69 21.22
CA SER A 29 3.53 -22.62 21.30
C SER A 29 3.81 -22.25 22.78
N THR A 30 5.09 -22.31 23.16
CA THR A 30 5.57 -21.98 24.51
C THR A 30 5.42 -20.48 24.76
N TYR A 31 5.22 -20.08 26.01
CA TYR A 31 5.10 -18.68 26.44
C TYR A 31 6.03 -17.67 25.72
N PRO A 32 7.36 -17.90 25.58
CA PRO A 32 8.24 -16.94 24.90
C PRO A 32 7.99 -16.77 23.39
N GLN A 33 7.37 -17.74 22.73
CA GLN A 33 7.02 -17.66 21.30
C GLN A 33 5.76 -16.82 21.06
N LYS A 34 4.97 -16.55 22.10
CA LYS A 34 3.73 -15.76 22.02
C LYS A 34 3.95 -14.27 22.31
N ARG A 35 5.19 -13.84 22.54
CA ARG A 35 5.52 -12.47 22.94
C ARG A 35 6.29 -11.75 21.83
N PRO A 36 6.18 -10.42 21.72
CA PRO A 36 7.04 -9.62 20.85
C PRO A 36 8.51 -9.84 21.18
N ILE A 37 9.36 -9.94 20.15
CA ILE A 37 10.81 -10.11 20.31
C ILE A 37 11.41 -8.75 20.63
N LEU A 38 11.69 -8.49 21.91
CA LEU A 38 12.24 -7.21 22.40
C LEU A 38 13.61 -7.37 23.09
N GLY A 39 14.34 -8.45 22.79
CA GLY A 39 15.64 -8.71 23.43
C GLY A 39 15.56 -9.21 24.88
N GLY A 40 14.37 -9.60 25.35
CA GLY A 40 14.14 -10.17 26.69
C GLY A 40 13.34 -9.29 27.63
N SER A 41 13.06 -8.04 27.26
CA SER A 41 12.16 -7.14 28.00
C SER A 41 10.70 -7.27 27.55
N ASP A 42 9.82 -6.80 28.41
CA ASP A 42 8.40 -6.70 28.12
C ASP A 42 8.12 -5.43 27.31
N PRO A 43 7.07 -5.40 26.44
CA PRO A 43 6.73 -4.19 25.71
C PRO A 43 6.38 -3.05 26.67
N GLU A 44 7.16 -1.98 26.64
CA GLU A 44 6.91 -0.80 27.47
C GLU A 44 5.74 0.05 26.94
N THR A 45 5.49 -0.03 25.62
CA THR A 45 4.43 0.74 24.97
C THR A 45 3.37 -0.12 24.34
N HIS A 46 2.16 0.43 24.29
CA HIS A 46 1.02 -0.24 23.67
C HIS A 46 1.23 -0.34 22.15
N ALA A 47 0.85 -1.46 21.55
CA ALA A 47 0.94 -1.72 20.12
C ALA A 47 0.34 -0.61 19.21
N TRP A 48 -0.63 0.17 19.71
CA TRP A 48 -1.30 1.24 18.97
C TRP A 48 -0.86 2.63 19.45
N GLN A 49 0.45 2.82 19.56
CA GLN A 49 1.02 4.12 19.88
C GLN A 49 0.84 5.09 18.71
N ARG A 50 0.65 6.38 19.02
CA ARG A 50 0.59 7.43 18.01
C ARG A 50 1.97 7.63 17.39
N PHE A 51 2.02 7.57 16.06
CA PHE A 51 3.20 7.92 15.29
C PHE A 51 3.23 9.43 15.01
N HIS A 52 4.42 9.96 14.68
CA HIS A 52 4.59 11.37 14.35
C HIS A 52 3.72 11.77 13.16
N VAL A 53 3.12 12.97 13.22
CA VAL A 53 2.21 13.50 12.17
C VAL A 53 2.83 13.53 10.77
N ARG A 54 4.18 13.63 10.70
CA ARG A 54 4.98 13.72 9.48
C ARG A 54 4.70 12.57 8.49
N TYR A 55 4.41 11.37 8.98
CA TYR A 55 4.09 10.23 8.12
C TYR A 55 2.77 10.44 7.35
N TYR A 56 1.75 11.04 7.97
CA TYR A 56 0.49 11.33 7.31
C TYR A 56 0.67 12.32 6.16
N THR A 57 1.43 13.40 6.39
CA THR A 57 1.67 14.41 5.36
C THR A 57 2.45 13.84 4.17
N MET A 58 3.45 13.00 4.42
CA MET A 58 4.19 12.30 3.36
C MET A 58 3.28 11.37 2.55
N THR A 59 2.40 10.61 3.22
CA THR A 59 1.44 9.72 2.53
C THR A 59 0.43 10.51 1.72
N LEU A 60 -0.13 11.60 2.25
CA LEU A 60 -1.08 12.43 1.52
C LEU A 60 -0.44 13.07 0.28
N LEU A 61 0.81 13.51 0.38
CA LEU A 61 1.56 14.01 -0.77
C LEU A 61 1.78 12.92 -1.81
N PHE A 62 2.19 11.72 -1.38
CA PHE A 62 2.40 10.59 -2.26
C PHE A 62 1.12 10.21 -3.02
N VAL A 63 -0.03 10.13 -2.33
CA VAL A 63 -1.33 9.85 -2.94
C VAL A 63 -1.72 10.95 -3.94
N ALA A 64 -1.49 12.21 -3.60
CA ALA A 64 -1.76 13.32 -4.52
C ALA A 64 -0.92 13.23 -5.80
N PHE A 65 0.36 12.86 -5.67
CA PHE A 65 1.25 12.63 -6.81
C PHE A 65 0.87 11.38 -7.63
N GLU A 66 0.46 10.28 -6.99
CA GLU A 66 -0.02 9.11 -7.75
C GLU A 66 -1.28 9.43 -8.57
N MET A 67 -2.16 10.28 -8.05
CA MET A 67 -3.33 10.74 -8.80
C MET A 67 -2.94 11.56 -10.04
N GLU A 68 -1.87 12.36 -10.00
CA GLU A 68 -1.34 13.08 -11.16
C GLU A 68 -0.97 12.11 -12.30
N MET A 69 -0.28 11.02 -11.96
CA MET A 69 0.12 9.99 -12.92
C MET A 69 -1.09 9.30 -13.56
N MET A 70 -2.18 9.09 -12.80
CA MET A 70 -3.43 8.55 -13.34
C MET A 70 -4.02 9.43 -14.45
N PHE A 71 -3.87 10.75 -14.37
CA PHE A 71 -4.33 11.69 -15.41
C PHE A 71 -3.37 11.78 -16.60
N MET A 72 -2.07 11.54 -16.39
CA MET A 72 -1.09 11.55 -17.49
C MET A 72 -1.27 10.40 -18.48
N TYR A 73 -1.70 9.22 -18.04
CA TYR A 73 -1.92 8.06 -18.92
C TYR A 73 -2.93 8.32 -20.06
N PRO A 74 -4.18 8.73 -19.79
CA PRO A 74 -5.15 9.00 -20.85
C PRO A 74 -4.76 10.21 -21.70
N TRP A 75 -4.14 11.24 -21.09
CA TRP A 75 -3.65 12.40 -21.83
C TRP A 75 -2.58 12.03 -22.86
N ALA A 76 -1.66 11.12 -22.53
CA ALA A 76 -0.61 10.69 -23.45
C ALA A 76 -1.19 10.05 -24.73
N VAL A 77 -2.37 9.43 -24.63
CA VAL A 77 -3.11 8.90 -25.78
C VAL A 77 -3.72 10.03 -26.60
N VAL A 78 -4.39 10.99 -25.95
CA VAL A 78 -5.06 12.14 -26.59
C VAL A 78 -4.06 13.09 -27.26
N PHE A 79 -2.84 13.18 -26.74
CA PHE A 79 -1.80 14.06 -27.28
C PHE A 79 -1.51 13.79 -28.77
N VAL A 80 -1.69 12.55 -29.24
CA VAL A 80 -1.49 12.18 -30.66
C VAL A 80 -2.48 12.90 -31.58
N GLU A 81 -3.70 13.15 -31.11
CA GLU A 81 -4.77 13.78 -31.90
C GLU A 81 -4.79 15.31 -31.74
N GLU A 82 -4.61 15.80 -30.51
CA GLU A 82 -4.76 17.22 -30.16
C GLU A 82 -3.44 18.01 -30.19
N GLY A 83 -2.29 17.34 -30.18
CA GLY A 83 -0.97 17.95 -30.35
C GLY A 83 -0.64 19.05 -29.32
N PRO A 84 -0.15 20.24 -29.75
CA PRO A 84 0.34 21.29 -28.84
C PRO A 84 -0.70 21.85 -27.87
N LYS A 85 -2.00 21.79 -28.21
CA LYS A 85 -3.07 22.27 -27.34
C LYS A 85 -3.18 21.37 -26.10
N ALA A 86 -3.22 20.06 -26.31
CA ALA A 86 -3.20 19.09 -25.21
C ALA A 86 -1.93 19.23 -24.35
N LEU A 87 -0.78 19.56 -24.95
CA LEU A 87 0.44 19.84 -24.19
C LEU A 87 0.29 21.06 -23.27
N ALA A 88 -0.33 22.15 -23.74
CA ALA A 88 -0.55 23.34 -22.93
C ALA A 88 -1.53 23.06 -21.77
N GLU A 89 -2.61 22.32 -22.03
CA GLU A 89 -3.59 21.94 -21.01
C GLU A 89 -2.97 21.05 -19.92
N MET A 90 -2.21 20.02 -20.31
CA MET A 90 -1.50 19.18 -19.34
C MET A 90 -0.38 19.94 -18.63
N GLY A 91 0.38 20.77 -19.34
CA GLY A 91 1.41 21.61 -18.72
C GLY A 91 0.83 22.52 -17.64
N MET A 92 -0.33 23.13 -17.90
CA MET A 92 -1.04 23.94 -16.90
C MET A 92 -1.48 23.09 -15.69
N PHE A 93 -2.01 21.89 -15.94
CA PHE A 93 -2.40 20.95 -14.88
C PHE A 93 -1.22 20.54 -13.99
N LEU A 94 -0.09 20.14 -14.58
CA LEU A 94 1.13 19.77 -13.86
C LEU A 94 1.69 20.94 -13.04
N VAL A 95 1.65 22.17 -13.58
CA VAL A 95 2.10 23.37 -12.85
C VAL A 95 1.25 23.59 -11.60
N ILE A 96 -0.07 23.48 -11.71
CA ILE A 96 -0.99 23.66 -10.56
C ILE A 96 -0.70 22.63 -9.47
N LEU A 97 -0.49 21.36 -9.83
CA LEU A 97 -0.17 20.31 -8.87
C LEU A 97 1.24 20.46 -8.27
N SER A 98 2.21 20.86 -9.09
CA SER A 98 3.60 21.12 -8.66
C SER A 98 3.67 22.20 -7.59
N VAL A 99 2.75 23.19 -7.59
CA VAL A 99 2.65 24.19 -6.51
C VAL A 99 2.41 23.53 -5.16
N GLY A 100 1.61 22.46 -5.09
CA GLY A 100 1.38 21.70 -3.87
C GLY A 100 2.65 21.04 -3.33
N ILE A 101 3.48 20.49 -4.22
CA ILE A 101 4.78 19.89 -3.85
C ILE A 101 5.74 20.98 -3.37
N VAL A 102 5.83 22.11 -4.08
CA VAL A 102 6.70 23.24 -3.70
C VAL A 102 6.28 23.83 -2.35
N TYR A 103 4.97 23.94 -2.09
CA TYR A 103 4.45 24.36 -0.80
C TYR A 103 4.85 23.38 0.31
N GLY A 104 4.67 22.08 0.07
CA GLY A 104 5.08 21.04 1.00
C GLY A 104 6.57 21.09 1.32
N TRP A 105 7.42 21.29 0.30
CA TRP A 105 8.85 21.48 0.47
C TRP A 105 9.15 22.66 1.39
N ARG A 106 8.54 23.82 1.14
CA ARG A 106 8.72 25.03 1.97
C ARG A 106 8.39 24.76 3.44
N GLU A 107 7.34 23.99 3.71
CA GLU A 107 6.93 23.62 5.07
C GLU A 107 7.85 22.59 5.74
N GLY A 108 8.85 22.08 5.01
CA GLY A 108 9.86 21.18 5.57
C GLY A 108 9.34 19.76 5.81
N ILE A 109 8.30 19.32 5.11
CA ILE A 109 7.72 17.97 5.25
C ILE A 109 8.74 16.86 4.96
N PHE A 110 9.80 17.17 4.20
CA PHE A 110 10.88 16.25 3.86
C PHE A 110 12.06 16.28 4.83
N ARG A 111 11.98 17.04 5.92
CA ARG A 111 13.06 17.08 6.93
C ARG A 111 12.90 15.90 7.89
N TRP A 112 13.95 15.09 7.97
CA TRP A 112 14.04 13.91 8.82
C TRP A 112 15.04 14.22 9.96
N GLU A 113 14.51 14.75 11.05
CA GLU A 113 15.17 14.82 12.37
C GLU A 113 14.47 13.89 13.34
#